data_AF-A0A4Q9V2V1-F1
#
_entry.id   AF-A0A4Q9V2V1-F1
#
_cell.length_a   1.000
_cell.length_b   1.000
_cell.length_c   1.000
_cell.angle_alpha   90.00
_cell.angle_beta   90.00
_cell.angle_gamma   90.00
#
_symmetry.space_group_name_H-M   'P 1'
#
loop_
_entity.id
_entity.type
_entity.pdbx_description
1 polymer ?
#
loop_
_entity_poly.entity_id
_entity_poly.type
_entity_poly.pdbx_seq_one_letter_code
_entity_poly.pdbx_strand_id
1 'polypeptide(L)'
;MSHIDSFNHELVGILGGLPVYHPLEKIDGDFICDTNQLVLGGGSGEHPAVVIENPTSTVAYFLSEILNENKELKSWKEIIKPFINYDFKDLLTFYDWEIETYSSFYKMSKSNSLLNPSNGENIEEWLILGFGEFIFYSMPELASDLMDQLDDPYEHFKHIRFNNILLVPPNFPVYAMGGNKFFK
;
A
#
# COMPACT_ATOMS: atom_id res chain seq x y z
N MET A 1 5.12 -13.53 17.14
CA MET A 1 4.76 -12.15 17.56
C MET A 1 5.72 -11.22 16.87
N SER A 2 5.16 -10.38 16.03
CA SER A 2 5.89 -9.42 15.22
C SER A 2 6.17 -8.16 16.03
N HIS A 3 7.21 -7.40 15.71
CA HIS A 3 7.53 -6.15 16.41
C HIS A 3 6.34 -5.18 16.46
N ILE A 4 5.55 -5.10 15.39
CA ILE A 4 4.34 -4.28 15.30
C ILE A 4 3.29 -4.60 16.39
N ASP A 5 3.28 -5.82 16.94
CA ASP A 5 2.36 -6.23 18.01
C ASP A 5 2.59 -5.46 19.32
N SER A 6 3.74 -4.78 19.45
CA SER A 6 4.08 -3.94 20.59
C SER A 6 3.44 -2.55 20.54
N PHE A 7 2.80 -2.19 19.42
CA PHE A 7 2.25 -0.86 19.15
C PHE A 7 0.77 -0.93 18.80
N ASN A 8 0.05 0.17 19.02
CA ASN A 8 -1.31 0.33 18.54
C ASN A 8 -1.33 0.39 17.01
N HIS A 9 -1.99 -0.59 16.40
CA HIS A 9 -2.12 -0.70 14.95
C HIS A 9 -3.40 -1.46 14.60
N GLU A 10 -3.90 -1.26 13.38
CA GLU A 10 -5.06 -1.99 12.85
C GLU A 10 -4.69 -2.75 11.57
N LEU A 11 -5.29 -3.92 11.39
CA LEU A 11 -5.16 -4.69 10.17
C LEU A 11 -6.05 -4.06 9.08
N VAL A 12 -5.45 -3.76 7.93
CA VAL A 12 -6.17 -3.22 6.76
C VAL A 12 -6.34 -4.26 5.67
N GLY A 13 -5.47 -5.28 5.59
CA GLY A 13 -5.64 -6.35 4.62
C GLY A 13 -4.49 -7.34 4.58
N ILE A 14 -4.46 -8.16 3.53
CA ILE A 14 -3.43 -9.17 3.30
C ILE A 14 -2.99 -9.14 1.83
N LEU A 15 -1.69 -9.04 1.59
CA LEU A 15 -1.05 -9.12 0.28
C LEU A 15 -0.27 -10.43 0.17
N GLY A 16 -0.80 -11.40 -0.58
CA GLY A 16 -0.07 -12.64 -0.87
C GLY A 16 0.39 -13.42 0.37
N GLY A 17 -0.40 -13.36 1.45
CA GLY A 17 -0.11 -13.98 2.74
C GLY A 17 0.60 -13.06 3.74
N LEU A 18 1.11 -11.90 3.32
CA LEU A 18 1.69 -10.90 4.22
C LEU A 18 0.61 -9.94 4.71
N PRO A 19 0.52 -9.67 6.03
CA PRO A 19 -0.43 -8.72 6.56
C PRO A 19 -0.06 -7.29 6.16
N VAL A 20 -1.08 -6.45 6.00
CA VAL A 20 -0.94 -5.02 5.77
C VAL A 20 -1.60 -4.29 6.94
N TYR A 21 -0.87 -3.38 7.56
CA TYR A 21 -1.28 -2.66 8.76
C TYR A 21 -1.28 -1.16 8.55
N HIS A 22 -2.12 -0.49 9.34
CA HIS A 22 -2.12 0.95 9.54
C HIS A 22 -1.74 1.25 10.99
N PRO A 23 -0.63 1.96 11.24
CA PRO A 23 -0.23 2.38 12.59
C PRO A 23 -1.22 3.39 13.18
N LEU A 24 -1.58 3.23 14.45
CA LEU A 24 -2.41 4.19 15.19
C LEU A 24 -1.59 5.09 16.11
N GLU A 25 -0.29 4.84 16.19
CA GLU A 25 0.69 5.68 16.84
C GLU A 25 2.01 5.63 16.08
N LYS A 26 2.92 6.56 16.38
CA LYS A 26 4.27 6.56 15.81
C LYS A 26 5.06 5.37 16.33
N ILE A 27 5.71 4.64 15.43
CA ILE A 27 6.57 3.50 15.73
C ILE A 27 8.03 3.94 15.53
N ASP A 28 8.85 3.66 16.53
CA ASP A 28 10.31 3.88 16.52
C ASP A 28 10.97 2.68 17.20
N GLY A 29 11.33 1.68 16.41
CA GLY A 29 11.97 0.44 16.87
C GLY A 29 12.64 -0.29 15.71
N ASP A 30 12.35 -1.58 15.52
CA ASP A 30 12.93 -2.39 14.42
C ASP A 30 12.61 -1.81 13.02
N PHE A 31 11.52 -1.04 12.93
CA PHE A 31 11.22 -0.17 11.82
C PHE A 31 10.67 1.16 12.35
N ILE A 32 10.68 2.18 11.50
CA ILE A 32 10.16 3.50 11.83
C ILE A 32 8.99 3.78 10.91
N CYS A 33 7.85 4.14 11.47
CA CYS A 33 6.70 4.61 10.70
C CYS A 33 5.79 5.53 11.52
N ASP A 34 4.94 6.28 10.86
CA ASP A 34 3.92 7.12 11.49
C ASP A 34 2.48 6.71 11.13
N THR A 35 1.52 7.47 11.64
CA THR A 35 0.08 7.22 11.45
C THR A 35 -0.45 7.65 10.08
N ASN A 36 0.41 8.18 9.21
CA ASN A 36 0.06 8.58 7.85
C ASN A 36 0.64 7.59 6.83
N GLN A 37 1.11 6.43 7.28
CA GLN A 37 1.80 5.43 6.47
C GLN A 37 1.11 4.07 6.57
N LEU A 38 1.47 3.17 5.65
CA LEU A 38 1.06 1.75 5.71
C LEU A 38 2.30 0.87 5.85
N VAL A 39 2.11 -0.29 6.47
CA VAL A 39 3.17 -1.27 6.69
C VAL A 39 2.75 -2.61 6.10
N LEU A 40 3.59 -3.18 5.25
CA LEU A 40 3.48 -4.57 4.79
C LEU A 40 4.41 -5.45 5.65
N GLY A 41 3.90 -6.56 6.16
CA GLY A 41 4.62 -7.36 7.15
C GLY A 41 4.49 -6.75 8.55
N GLY A 42 5.45 -6.96 9.44
CA GLY A 42 5.31 -6.50 10.84
C GLY A 42 6.62 -6.32 11.61
N GLY A 43 7.77 -6.36 10.93
CA GLY A 43 9.10 -6.25 11.53
C GLY A 43 9.61 -7.58 12.09
N SER A 44 10.57 -7.54 13.02
CA SER A 44 11.20 -8.74 13.56
C SER A 44 10.18 -9.75 14.10
N GLY A 45 10.50 -11.05 13.98
CA GLY A 45 9.66 -12.15 14.44
C GLY A 45 9.16 -13.04 13.29
N GLU A 46 8.17 -12.57 12.52
CA GLU A 46 7.49 -13.38 11.49
C GLU A 46 7.78 -12.90 10.06
N HIS A 47 7.63 -11.60 9.80
CA HIS A 47 7.78 -11.03 8.46
C HIS A 47 8.45 -9.65 8.52
N PRO A 48 9.55 -9.42 7.79
CA PRO A 48 10.21 -8.11 7.78
C PRO A 48 9.25 -7.02 7.27
N ALA A 49 9.50 -5.78 7.66
CA ALA A 49 8.59 -4.67 7.38
C ALA A 49 8.96 -3.96 6.06
N VAL A 50 7.94 -3.59 5.29
CA VAL A 50 8.07 -2.56 4.25
C VAL A 50 7.14 -1.42 4.61
N VAL A 51 7.69 -0.22 4.77
CA VAL A 51 6.92 1.00 5.04
C VAL A 51 6.63 1.71 3.73
N ILE A 52 5.36 2.04 3.50
CA ILE A 52 4.92 2.89 2.40
C ILE A 52 5.05 4.35 2.86
N GLU A 53 6.11 5.01 2.40
CA GLU A 53 6.59 6.25 3.01
C GLU A 53 5.67 7.44 2.78
N ASN A 54 5.04 7.52 1.60
CA ASN A 54 4.19 8.64 1.21
C ASN A 54 2.97 8.16 0.41
N PRO A 55 1.86 7.83 1.10
CA PRO A 55 0.62 7.41 0.45
C PRO A 55 0.07 8.38 -0.60
N THR A 56 0.21 9.69 -0.40
CA THR A 56 -0.20 10.70 -1.39
C THR A 56 0.53 10.52 -2.72
N SER A 57 1.86 10.39 -2.67
CA SER A 57 2.68 10.12 -3.85
C SER A 57 2.39 8.74 -4.46
N THR A 58 2.14 7.72 -3.64
CA THR A 58 1.73 6.39 -4.08
C THR A 58 0.44 6.44 -4.91
N VAL A 59 -0.58 7.19 -4.44
CA VAL A 59 -1.83 7.41 -5.19
C VAL A 59 -1.57 8.20 -6.49
N ALA A 60 -0.72 9.23 -6.45
CA ALA A 60 -0.36 10.00 -7.64
C ALA A 60 0.30 9.15 -8.73
N TYR A 61 1.16 8.19 -8.36
CA TYR A 61 1.74 7.23 -9.30
C TYR A 61 0.70 6.31 -9.93
N PHE A 62 -0.22 5.76 -9.12
CA PHE A 62 -1.35 4.99 -9.62
C PHE A 62 -2.18 5.80 -10.63
N LEU A 63 -2.56 7.04 -10.28
CA LEU A 63 -3.35 7.90 -11.15
C LEU A 63 -2.58 8.22 -12.44
N SER A 64 -1.29 8.54 -12.37
CA SER A 64 -0.45 8.80 -13.54
C SER A 64 -0.51 7.67 -14.56
N GLU A 65 -0.45 6.43 -14.10
CA GLU A 65 -0.53 5.24 -14.96
C GLU A 65 -1.88 5.14 -15.65
N ILE A 66 -2.98 5.38 -14.92
CA ILE A 66 -4.32 5.39 -15.52
C ILE A 66 -4.50 6.55 -16.52
N LEU A 67 -3.98 7.74 -16.20
CA LEU A 67 -4.09 8.94 -17.04
C LEU A 67 -3.29 8.84 -18.35
N ASN A 68 -2.31 7.94 -18.43
CA ASN A 68 -1.62 7.65 -19.69
C ASN A 68 -2.53 6.96 -20.70
N GLU A 69 -3.52 6.21 -20.21
CA GLU A 69 -4.47 5.48 -21.03
C GLU A 69 -5.80 6.23 -21.22
N ASN A 70 -6.22 7.03 -20.23
CA ASN A 70 -7.47 7.77 -20.28
C ASN A 70 -7.28 9.26 -20.63
N LYS A 71 -7.63 9.62 -21.87
CA LYS A 71 -7.47 10.99 -22.40
C LYS A 71 -8.46 11.99 -21.82
N GLU A 72 -9.56 11.56 -21.23
CA GLU A 72 -10.62 12.43 -20.71
C GLU A 72 -10.21 13.10 -19.39
N LEU A 73 -9.28 12.48 -18.65
CA LEU A 73 -8.82 12.94 -17.34
C LEU A 73 -7.51 13.73 -17.39
N LYS A 74 -7.15 14.28 -18.57
CA LYS A 74 -5.88 15.00 -18.75
C LYS A 74 -5.70 16.19 -17.81
N SER A 75 -6.78 16.81 -17.34
CA SER A 75 -6.73 17.92 -16.38
C SER A 75 -6.07 17.51 -15.06
N TRP A 76 -6.24 16.26 -14.63
CA TRP A 76 -5.63 15.74 -13.40
C TRP A 76 -4.12 15.59 -13.50
N LYS A 77 -3.53 15.61 -14.71
CA LYS A 77 -2.07 15.52 -14.87
C LYS A 77 -1.34 16.66 -14.17
N GLU A 78 -1.88 17.88 -14.23
CA GLU A 78 -1.27 19.02 -13.53
C GLU A 78 -1.51 18.97 -12.01
N ILE A 79 -2.59 18.30 -11.56
CA ILE A 79 -2.91 18.11 -10.14
C ILE A 79 -1.96 17.10 -9.50
N ILE A 80 -1.69 15.97 -10.17
CA ILE A 80 -0.83 14.90 -9.61
C ILE A 80 0.66 15.22 -9.72
N LYS A 81 1.07 16.04 -10.70
CA LYS A 81 2.48 16.31 -11.03
C LYS A 81 3.35 16.75 -9.85
N PRO A 82 2.89 17.60 -8.90
CA PRO A 82 3.67 17.97 -7.72
C PRO A 82 4.00 16.79 -6.80
N PHE A 83 3.21 15.71 -6.85
CA PHE A 83 3.34 14.53 -5.98
C PHE A 83 4.14 13.39 -6.63
N ILE A 84 4.56 13.53 -7.89
CA ILE A 84 5.37 12.56 -8.64
C ILE A 84 6.81 13.07 -8.71
N ASN A 85 7.43 13.18 -7.54
CA ASN A 85 8.77 13.76 -7.36
C ASN A 85 9.75 12.85 -6.61
N TYR A 86 9.36 11.59 -6.37
CA TYR A 86 10.12 10.58 -5.65
C TYR A 86 10.45 9.41 -6.57
N ASP A 87 11.63 8.79 -6.46
CA ASP A 87 11.82 7.47 -7.06
C ASP A 87 10.92 6.45 -6.33
N PHE A 88 10.48 5.38 -6.99
CA PHE A 88 9.73 4.30 -6.34
C PHE A 88 10.46 3.74 -5.13
N LYS A 89 11.80 3.73 -5.16
CA LYS A 89 12.63 3.29 -4.03
C LYS A 89 12.57 4.22 -2.83
N ASP A 90 12.30 5.51 -3.05
CA ASP A 90 12.16 6.48 -1.97
C ASP A 90 10.77 6.42 -1.32
N LEU A 91 9.82 5.74 -1.96
CA LEU A 91 8.47 5.51 -1.45
C LEU A 91 8.35 4.22 -0.62
N LEU A 92 9.41 3.41 -0.58
CA LEU A 92 9.44 2.11 0.07
C LEU A 92 10.70 1.95 0.93
N THR A 93 10.54 1.87 2.24
CA THR A 93 11.65 1.49 3.13
C THR A 93 11.51 0.04 3.55
N PHE A 94 12.48 -0.77 3.15
CA PHE A 94 12.58 -2.18 3.51
C PHE A 94 13.43 -2.33 4.77
N TYR A 95 12.82 -2.81 5.86
CA TYR A 95 13.48 -3.08 7.14
C TYR A 95 13.68 -4.59 7.31
N ASP A 96 14.92 -5.02 7.54
CA ASP A 96 15.31 -6.42 7.74
C ASP A 96 14.98 -7.37 6.56
N TRP A 97 14.93 -6.83 5.34
CA TRP A 97 14.76 -7.64 4.14
C TRP A 97 16.08 -8.24 3.67
N GLU A 98 16.29 -9.51 3.97
CA GLU A 98 17.37 -10.31 3.43
C GLU A 98 17.06 -10.80 2.01
N ILE A 99 18.11 -11.22 1.29
CA ILE A 99 18.02 -11.70 -0.11
C ILE A 99 17.02 -12.86 -0.24
N GLU A 100 16.97 -13.76 0.74
CA GLU A 100 16.11 -14.93 0.76
C GLU A 100 14.63 -14.52 0.89
N THR A 101 14.35 -13.54 1.75
CA THR A 101 12.99 -13.02 1.97
C THR A 101 12.53 -12.22 0.76
N TYR A 102 13.39 -11.37 0.21
CA TYR A 102 13.11 -10.65 -1.03
C TYR A 102 12.88 -11.63 -2.20
N SER A 103 13.69 -12.69 -2.32
CA SER A 103 13.50 -13.72 -3.34
C SER A 103 12.15 -14.45 -3.21
N SER A 104 11.73 -14.72 -1.97
CA SER A 104 10.44 -15.36 -1.68
C SER A 104 9.26 -14.44 -2.02
N PHE A 105 9.36 -13.15 -1.66
CA PHE A 105 8.39 -12.14 -2.05
C PHE A 105 8.33 -11.93 -3.56
N TYR A 106 9.47 -11.89 -4.25
CA TYR A 106 9.55 -11.82 -5.71
C TYR A 106 8.90 -13.03 -6.41
N LYS A 107 8.97 -14.23 -5.81
CA LYS A 107 8.25 -15.40 -6.32
C LYS A 107 6.75 -15.29 -6.06
N MET A 108 6.35 -14.82 -4.88
CA MET A 108 4.96 -14.62 -4.51
C MET A 108 4.29 -13.58 -5.42
N SER A 109 4.95 -12.46 -5.69
CA SER A 109 4.40 -11.37 -6.51
C SER A 109 4.06 -11.82 -7.93
N LYS A 110 4.71 -12.87 -8.45
CA LYS A 110 4.45 -13.47 -9.76
C LYS A 110 3.48 -14.64 -9.73
N SER A 111 2.89 -14.94 -8.58
CA SER A 111 1.96 -16.07 -8.43
C SER A 111 0.66 -15.79 -9.18
N ASN A 112 0.22 -16.74 -10.01
CA ASN A 112 -1.08 -16.70 -10.68
C ASN A 112 -2.29 -16.79 -9.73
N SER A 113 -2.04 -16.98 -8.43
CA SER A 113 -3.09 -16.88 -7.40
C SER A 113 -3.41 -15.44 -7.00
N LEU A 114 -2.54 -14.48 -7.35
CA LEU A 114 -2.83 -13.06 -7.20
C LEU A 114 -3.76 -12.60 -8.33
N LEU A 115 -4.60 -11.60 -8.05
CA LEU A 115 -5.51 -11.03 -9.05
C LEU A 115 -4.73 -10.30 -10.15
N ASN A 116 -3.72 -9.53 -9.74
CA ASN A 116 -2.89 -8.69 -10.59
C ASN A 116 -1.40 -9.00 -10.37
N PRO A 117 -0.91 -10.19 -10.79
CA PRO A 117 0.47 -10.59 -10.54
C PRO A 117 1.48 -9.68 -11.25
N SER A 118 2.65 -9.51 -10.65
CA SER A 118 3.78 -8.81 -11.23
C SER A 118 4.33 -9.55 -12.44
N ASN A 119 4.81 -8.79 -13.43
CA ASN A 119 5.59 -9.33 -14.56
C ASN A 119 7.05 -9.63 -14.18
N GLY A 120 7.48 -9.20 -12.98
CA GLY A 120 8.83 -9.43 -12.46
C GLY A 120 9.91 -8.46 -12.93
N GLU A 121 9.57 -7.40 -13.66
CA GLU A 121 10.53 -6.40 -14.14
C GLU A 121 10.84 -5.34 -13.07
N ASN A 122 9.80 -4.82 -12.40
CA ASN A 122 9.92 -3.78 -11.37
C ASN A 122 8.93 -4.08 -10.23
N ILE A 123 9.43 -4.62 -9.13
CA ILE A 123 8.57 -5.01 -7.99
C ILE A 123 8.12 -3.79 -7.20
N GLU A 124 9.00 -2.82 -7.05
CA GLU A 124 8.75 -1.59 -6.33
C GLU A 124 7.61 -0.81 -6.98
N GLU A 125 7.64 -0.68 -8.31
CA GLU A 125 6.55 -0.08 -9.08
C GLU A 125 5.24 -0.89 -8.95
N TRP A 126 5.30 -2.22 -9.08
CA TRP A 126 4.12 -3.08 -8.88
C TRP A 126 3.49 -2.89 -7.49
N LEU A 127 4.33 -2.77 -6.45
CA LEU A 127 3.89 -2.56 -5.09
C LEU A 127 3.27 -1.17 -4.93
N ILE A 128 3.92 -0.13 -5.45
CA ILE A 128 3.43 1.25 -5.40
C ILE A 128 2.11 1.40 -6.15
N LEU A 129 1.96 0.85 -7.35
CA LEU A 129 0.71 0.90 -8.09
C LEU A 129 -0.42 0.14 -7.36
N GLY A 130 -0.11 -1.03 -6.79
CA GLY A 130 -1.07 -1.83 -6.03
C GLY A 130 -1.55 -1.14 -4.75
N PHE A 131 -0.62 -0.59 -3.97
CA PHE A 131 -0.96 0.21 -2.78
C PHE A 131 -1.65 1.51 -3.14
N GLY A 132 -1.25 2.18 -4.23
CA GLY A 132 -1.87 3.41 -4.70
C GLY A 132 -3.33 3.23 -5.06
N GLU A 133 -3.64 2.16 -5.80
CA GLU A 133 -5.03 1.79 -6.10
C GLU A 133 -5.80 1.43 -4.82
N PHE A 134 -5.18 0.69 -3.89
CA PHE A 134 -5.82 0.35 -2.62
C PHE A 134 -6.17 1.58 -1.79
N ILE A 135 -5.21 2.50 -1.59
CA ILE A 135 -5.37 3.74 -0.83
C ILE A 135 -6.46 4.60 -1.48
N PHE A 136 -6.41 4.79 -2.80
CA PHE A 136 -7.39 5.59 -3.55
C PHE A 136 -8.84 5.17 -3.26
N TYR A 137 -9.13 3.87 -3.24
CA TYR A 137 -10.49 3.36 -3.00
C TYR A 137 -10.85 3.12 -1.54
N SER A 138 -9.89 2.67 -0.73
CA SER A 138 -10.18 2.10 0.60
C SER A 138 -9.74 3.00 1.74
N MET A 139 -8.72 3.83 1.54
CA MET A 139 -8.16 4.72 2.57
C MET A 139 -7.80 6.10 1.99
N PRO A 140 -8.71 6.80 1.30
CA PRO A 140 -8.41 8.06 0.63
C PRO A 140 -7.95 9.15 1.61
N GLU A 141 -8.29 9.02 2.90
CA GLU A 141 -7.85 9.94 3.95
C GLU A 141 -6.31 10.05 4.06
N LEU A 142 -5.58 8.97 3.75
CA LEU A 142 -4.11 8.95 3.79
C LEU A 142 -3.48 9.77 2.66
N ALA A 143 -4.26 10.08 1.62
CA ALA A 143 -3.86 10.86 0.47
C ALA A 143 -4.70 12.14 0.31
N SER A 144 -5.28 12.65 1.40
CA SER A 144 -6.21 13.79 1.39
C SER A 144 -5.67 15.01 0.65
N ASP A 145 -4.38 15.33 0.80
CA ASP A 145 -3.71 16.42 0.09
C ASP A 145 -3.89 16.37 -1.44
N LEU A 146 -3.97 15.17 -2.02
CA LEU A 146 -4.24 14.96 -3.43
C LEU A 146 -5.73 14.71 -3.70
N MET A 147 -6.38 13.85 -2.91
CA MET A 147 -7.75 13.40 -3.13
C MET A 147 -8.75 14.57 -3.07
N ASP A 148 -8.53 15.55 -2.20
CA ASP A 148 -9.39 16.72 -2.05
C ASP A 148 -9.34 17.67 -3.26
N GLN A 149 -8.37 17.49 -4.17
CA GLN A 149 -8.23 18.27 -5.41
C GLN A 149 -8.91 17.61 -6.61
N LEU A 150 -9.39 16.37 -6.48
CA LEU A 150 -10.00 15.61 -7.58
C LEU A 150 -11.52 15.74 -7.55
N ASP A 151 -12.11 16.15 -8.66
CA ASP A 151 -13.57 16.21 -8.82
C ASP A 151 -14.12 14.81 -9.14
N ASP A 152 -15.04 14.31 -8.29
CA ASP A 152 -15.67 12.99 -8.36
C ASP A 152 -14.74 11.86 -8.84
N PRO A 153 -13.68 11.56 -8.07
CA PRO A 153 -12.59 10.73 -8.56
C PRO A 153 -13.03 9.32 -8.92
N TYR A 154 -14.16 8.82 -8.43
CA TYR A 154 -14.55 7.42 -8.58
C TYR A 154 -15.39 7.14 -9.84
N GLU A 155 -16.05 8.15 -10.43
CA GLU A 155 -16.94 7.95 -11.59
C GLU A 155 -16.20 7.38 -12.82
N HIS A 156 -14.91 7.68 -12.93
CA HIS A 156 -14.13 7.41 -14.13
C HIS A 156 -13.45 6.04 -14.18
N PHE A 157 -13.58 5.24 -13.11
CA PHE A 157 -12.88 3.97 -12.99
C PHE A 157 -13.85 2.80 -12.83
N LYS A 158 -13.64 1.73 -13.59
CA LYS A 158 -14.58 0.58 -13.67
C LYS A 158 -13.97 -0.76 -13.27
N HIS A 159 -12.65 -0.84 -13.18
CA HIS A 159 -11.92 -2.08 -12.98
C HIS A 159 -10.73 -1.87 -12.04
N ILE A 160 -10.48 -2.88 -11.21
CA ILE A 160 -9.25 -3.01 -10.43
C ILE A 160 -8.15 -3.51 -11.36
N ARG A 161 -6.95 -2.94 -11.30
CA ARG A 161 -5.84 -3.28 -12.21
C ARG A 161 -4.53 -3.66 -11.54
N PHE A 162 -4.29 -3.21 -10.33
CA PHE A 162 -3.01 -3.32 -9.65
C PHE A 162 -3.14 -3.91 -8.24
N ASN A 163 -4.23 -3.60 -7.54
CA ASN A 163 -4.45 -4.01 -6.17
C ASN A 163 -4.50 -5.54 -6.03
N ASN A 164 -3.77 -6.03 -5.03
CA ASN A 164 -3.76 -7.43 -4.60
C ASN A 164 -4.03 -7.59 -3.10
N ILE A 165 -4.34 -6.48 -2.42
CA ILE A 165 -4.66 -6.46 -0.99
C ILE A 165 -6.10 -6.93 -0.81
N LEU A 166 -6.25 -8.04 -0.09
CA LEU A 166 -7.52 -8.63 0.24
C LEU A 166 -7.98 -8.15 1.62
N LEU A 167 -9.24 -7.73 1.72
CA LEU A 167 -9.86 -7.38 2.99
C LEU A 167 -10.20 -8.65 3.77
N VAL A 168 -9.91 -8.63 5.07
CA VAL A 168 -10.28 -9.74 5.96
C VAL A 168 -11.77 -9.65 6.28
N PRO A 169 -12.53 -10.77 6.22
CA PRO A 169 -13.97 -10.75 6.51
C PRO A 169 -14.33 -10.19 7.89
N PRO A 170 -15.54 -9.62 8.04
CA PRO A 170 -16.03 -9.19 9.34
C PRO A 170 -16.07 -10.36 10.34
N ASN A 171 -15.68 -10.09 11.59
CA ASN A 171 -15.59 -11.05 12.71
C ASN A 171 -14.47 -12.10 12.62
N PHE A 172 -13.62 -12.06 11.60
CA PHE A 172 -12.41 -12.90 11.62
C PHE A 172 -11.50 -12.43 12.76
N PRO A 173 -10.96 -13.32 13.60
CA PRO A 173 -10.04 -12.93 14.65
C PRO A 173 -8.77 -12.36 14.02
N VAL A 174 -8.44 -11.12 14.38
CA VAL A 174 -7.21 -10.45 13.95
C VAL A 174 -6.31 -10.23 15.15
N TYR A 175 -5.03 -10.51 14.98
CA TYR A 175 -4.00 -10.22 15.97
C TYR A 175 -3.48 -8.80 15.75
N ALA A 176 -4.34 -7.80 15.95
CA ALA A 176 -4.01 -6.38 15.85
C ALA A 176 -4.70 -5.62 16.97
N MET A 177 -3.96 -4.78 17.72
CA MET A 177 -4.46 -4.15 18.94
C MET A 177 -5.64 -3.20 18.69
N GLY A 178 -5.64 -2.53 17.53
CA GLY A 178 -6.72 -1.69 17.03
C GLY A 178 -7.81 -2.43 16.25
N GLY A 179 -7.69 -3.75 16.10
CA GLY A 179 -8.64 -4.59 15.39
C GLY A 179 -8.53 -4.50 13.86
N ASN A 180 -9.67 -4.61 13.18
CA ASN A 180 -9.77 -4.52 11.72
C ASN A 180 -10.30 -3.14 11.33
N LYS A 181 -9.59 -2.41 10.47
CA LYS A 181 -9.95 -1.03 10.04
C LYS A 181 -11.38 -0.92 9.56
N PHE A 182 -11.82 -1.90 8.77
CA PHE A 182 -13.06 -1.83 7.99
C PHE A 182 -14.26 -2.42 8.74
N PHE A 183 -14.03 -3.11 9.85
CA PHE A 183 -15.06 -3.77 10.63
C PHE A 183 -14.79 -3.53 12.13
N LYS A 184 -15.44 -2.49 12.66
CA LYS A 184 -15.43 -2.13 14.09
C LYS A 184 -16.75 -2.51 14.76
#